data_AF-A0A6A6TER5-F1
#
_entry.id   AF-A0A6A6TER5-F1
#
_cell.length_a   1.000
_cell.length_b   1.000
_cell.length_c   1.000
_cell.angle_alpha   90.00
_cell.angle_beta   90.00
_cell.angle_gamma   90.00
#
_symmetry.space_group_name_H-M   'P 1'
#
loop_
_entity.id
_entity.type
_entity.pdbx_description
1 polymer ?
#
loop_
_entity_poly.entity_id
_entity_poly.type
_entity_poly.pdbx_seq_one_letter_code
_entity_poly.pdbx_strand_id
1 'polypeptide(L)'
;MSSETRTFTAHCLCKSSTLSFTIPTTSQPLPTHFCHCSICRRTHGTLAAIHSPIPVPETARPLLDTMTAYASSERVVRYFCSICGAHMLDKSRASDVEGEGEGEGWIWNVATSLVDAEEGVWQFTQHINVGSTVDGGLATWLPEIKSSKLATWNGNEGNETQHPSGDWVAPARSSPGPSSGEDTSEVQTLHAHCHCNGISFSIQRPRSTRVFENMPSSLTPNDKTKWYASNCVCTSCRLCSSSAIFSWAFPSIDHITLSDGSAYPPTHVFGTIKKYCSSPGVTRTFCGKCGAVVAYACDERPGMVDVAVGLLDAEEGVRAEGWLEWRVGRCGFEEDCGWEGVLGGLKMGMRGWAERDGG
;
A
#
# COMPACT_ATOMS: atom_id res chain seq x y z
N MET A 1 2.38 3.57 43.26
CA MET A 1 1.34 4.19 42.43
C MET A 1 1.22 3.34 41.17
N SER A 2 0.02 2.88 40.81
CA SER A 2 -0.17 2.17 39.53
C SER A 2 0.12 3.14 38.39
N SER A 3 0.97 2.75 37.43
CA SER A 3 1.20 3.55 36.23
C SER A 3 -0.10 3.65 35.45
N GLU A 4 -0.51 4.87 35.09
CA GLU A 4 -1.68 5.09 34.24
C GLU A 4 -1.48 4.40 32.88
N THR A 5 -2.55 3.77 32.38
CA THR A 5 -2.52 3.00 31.13
C THR A 5 -3.67 3.42 30.23
N ARG A 6 -3.50 3.21 28.92
CA ARG A 6 -4.53 3.42 27.91
C ARG A 6 -4.65 2.17 27.05
N THR A 7 -5.89 1.70 26.88
CA THR A 7 -6.22 0.59 25.99
C THR A 7 -6.66 1.12 24.63
N PHE A 8 -6.11 0.54 23.58
CA PHE A 8 -6.47 0.82 22.19
C PHE A 8 -7.19 -0.37 21.58
N THR A 9 -8.09 -0.09 20.64
CA THR A 9 -8.77 -1.11 19.84
C THR A 9 -8.47 -0.88 18.36
N ALA A 10 -8.25 -1.95 17.61
CA ALA A 10 -8.14 -1.90 16.16
C ALA A 10 -9.12 -2.86 15.50
N HIS A 11 -9.65 -2.50 14.34
CA HIS A 11 -10.58 -3.35 13.62
C HIS A 11 -10.40 -3.28 12.11
N CYS A 12 -10.68 -4.38 11.42
CA CYS A 12 -10.73 -4.42 9.96
C CYS A 12 -12.01 -3.74 9.42
N LEU A 13 -12.09 -3.57 8.10
CA LEU A 13 -13.26 -2.98 7.44
C LEU A 13 -14.58 -3.70 7.75
N CYS A 14 -14.60 -5.03 7.76
CA CYS A 14 -15.81 -5.82 8.05
C CYS A 14 -16.09 -6.01 9.55
N LYS A 15 -15.20 -5.50 10.43
CA LYS A 15 -15.27 -5.61 11.89
C LYS A 15 -15.30 -7.05 12.45
N SER A 16 -15.09 -8.07 11.62
CA SER A 16 -15.05 -9.47 12.07
C SER A 16 -13.74 -9.83 12.78
N SER A 17 -12.70 -9.02 12.57
CA SER A 17 -11.42 -9.15 13.27
C SER A 17 -11.16 -7.85 14.04
N THR A 18 -11.00 -7.96 15.36
CA THR A 18 -10.84 -6.83 16.29
C THR A 18 -9.79 -7.15 17.34
N LEU A 19 -8.74 -6.35 17.50
CA LEU A 19 -7.73 -6.54 18.54
C LEU A 19 -7.70 -5.41 19.55
N SER A 20 -7.24 -5.71 20.77
CA SER A 20 -6.90 -4.69 21.78
C SER A 20 -5.48 -4.87 22.31
N PHE A 21 -4.88 -3.75 22.71
CA PHE A 21 -3.61 -3.73 23.41
C PHE A 21 -3.59 -2.54 24.38
N THR A 22 -2.91 -2.70 25.50
CA THR A 22 -2.80 -1.69 26.55
C THR A 22 -1.35 -1.27 26.72
N ILE A 23 -1.10 0.05 26.76
CA ILE A 23 0.23 0.62 27.00
C ILE A 23 0.19 1.59 28.18
N PRO A 24 1.33 1.84 28.85
CA PRO A 24 1.50 2.99 29.73
C PRO A 24 1.26 4.30 28.96
N THR A 25 0.56 5.28 29.57
CA THR A 25 0.38 6.60 28.94
C THR A 25 1.73 7.31 28.69
N THR A 26 2.74 7.03 29.51
CA THR A 26 4.11 7.54 29.34
C THR A 26 4.85 7.00 28.11
N SER A 27 4.34 5.95 27.46
CA SER A 27 4.92 5.41 26.23
C SER A 27 4.44 6.13 24.97
N GLN A 28 3.48 7.05 25.08
CA GLN A 28 3.00 7.85 23.95
C GLN A 28 3.87 9.09 23.74
N PRO A 29 4.06 9.53 22.48
CA PRO A 29 3.57 8.90 21.25
C PRO A 29 4.37 7.65 20.85
N LEU A 30 3.73 6.68 20.19
CA LEU A 30 4.32 5.41 19.77
C LEU A 30 5.15 5.56 18.48
N PRO A 31 6.37 5.01 18.41
CA PRO A 31 7.18 5.07 17.20
C PRO A 31 6.47 4.39 16.03
N THR A 32 6.38 5.08 14.89
CA THR A 32 5.61 4.64 13.73
C THR A 32 6.42 4.90 12.47
N HIS A 33 6.49 3.91 11.58
CA HIS A 33 7.27 3.99 10.35
C HIS A 33 6.43 3.66 9.11
N PHE A 34 6.87 4.21 7.97
CA PHE A 34 6.38 3.83 6.65
C PHE A 34 7.35 2.80 6.04
N CYS A 35 6.90 1.57 5.82
CA CYS A 35 7.71 0.52 5.22
C CYS A 35 7.42 0.38 3.72
N HIS A 36 8.45 0.55 2.89
CA HIS A 36 8.36 0.58 1.42
C HIS A 36 8.79 -0.72 0.75
N CYS A 37 9.11 -1.71 1.57
CA CYS A 37 9.56 -3.01 1.13
C CYS A 37 8.50 -3.66 0.21
N SER A 38 8.95 -4.34 -0.84
CA SER A 38 8.12 -5.09 -1.79
C SER A 38 7.10 -6.00 -1.10
N ILE A 39 7.45 -6.66 0.01
CA ILE A 39 6.50 -7.51 0.77
C ILE A 39 5.35 -6.67 1.30
N CYS A 40 5.65 -5.57 2.02
CA CYS A 40 4.67 -4.66 2.59
C CYS A 40 3.80 -4.03 1.50
N ARG A 41 4.40 -3.53 0.41
CA ARG A 41 3.65 -2.92 -0.69
C ARG A 41 2.70 -3.90 -1.36
N ARG A 42 3.15 -5.12 -1.65
CA ARG A 42 2.34 -6.14 -2.34
C ARG A 42 1.26 -6.75 -1.45
N THR A 43 1.49 -6.86 -0.15
CA THR A 43 0.49 -7.40 0.79
C THR A 43 -0.54 -6.34 1.20
N HIS A 44 -0.16 -5.07 1.30
CA HIS A 44 -1.13 -4.01 1.56
C HIS A 44 -1.78 -3.47 0.29
N GLY A 45 -1.18 -3.67 -0.89
CA GLY A 45 -1.68 -3.18 -2.18
C GLY A 45 -1.44 -1.68 -2.43
N THR A 46 -0.54 -1.05 -1.68
CA THR A 46 -0.25 0.39 -1.80
C THR A 46 1.25 0.67 -1.70
N LEU A 47 1.65 1.94 -1.80
CA LEU A 47 3.05 2.37 -1.89
C LEU A 47 3.85 2.20 -0.57
N ALA A 48 3.19 2.13 0.59
CA ALA A 48 3.84 1.81 1.86
C ALA A 48 2.84 1.27 2.89
N ALA A 49 3.31 0.38 3.76
CA ALA A 49 2.58 -0.03 4.98
C ALA A 49 2.97 0.87 6.16
N ILE A 50 2.04 1.07 7.10
CA ILE A 50 2.25 1.95 8.26
C ILE A 50 2.09 1.12 9.53
N HIS A 51 3.20 0.94 10.26
CA HIS A 51 3.27 0.01 11.39
C HIS A 51 3.90 0.67 12.62
N SER A 52 3.48 0.19 13.79
CA SER A 52 4.05 0.56 15.08
C SER A 52 4.19 -0.69 15.97
N PRO A 53 5.31 -0.84 16.71
CA PRO A 53 5.48 -1.93 17.64
C PRO A 53 4.51 -1.76 18.82
N ILE A 54 3.91 -2.87 19.25
CA ILE A 54 2.97 -2.92 20.36
C ILE A 54 3.33 -4.07 21.32
N PRO A 55 2.85 -4.03 22.57
CA PRO A 55 2.86 -5.21 23.42
C PRO A 55 2.08 -6.38 22.79
N VAL A 56 2.20 -7.56 23.39
CA VAL A 56 1.39 -8.72 22.99
C VAL A 56 -0.09 -8.34 23.07
N PRO A 57 -0.86 -8.46 21.96
CA PRO A 57 -2.28 -8.13 21.97
C PRO A 57 -3.06 -8.99 22.97
N GLU A 58 -3.94 -8.38 23.73
CA GLU A 58 -4.71 -9.05 24.80
C GLU A 58 -5.66 -10.11 24.24
N THR A 59 -6.20 -9.87 23.04
CA THR A 59 -7.17 -10.74 22.38
C THR A 59 -6.54 -11.79 21.45
N ALA A 60 -5.22 -11.98 21.45
CA ALA A 60 -4.54 -12.81 20.46
C ALA A 60 -5.01 -14.28 20.38
N ARG A 61 -5.62 -14.85 21.44
CA ARG A 61 -6.03 -16.27 21.45
C ARG A 61 -7.39 -16.56 20.78
N PRO A 62 -8.47 -15.79 20.96
CA PRO A 62 -9.70 -15.94 20.16
C PRO A 62 -9.66 -15.26 18.78
N LEU A 63 -8.66 -14.41 18.51
CA LEU A 63 -8.54 -13.62 17.27
C LEU A 63 -8.23 -14.44 16.02
N LEU A 64 -7.44 -15.52 16.19
CA LEU A 64 -6.86 -16.26 15.08
C LEU A 64 -7.93 -16.99 14.26
N ASP A 65 -9.12 -17.22 14.82
CA ASP A 65 -10.21 -17.91 14.11
C ASP A 65 -10.81 -17.06 12.98
N THR A 66 -10.68 -15.72 13.04
CA THR A 66 -11.15 -14.80 11.98
C THR A 66 -10.03 -14.24 11.11
N MET A 67 -8.78 -14.63 11.39
CA MET A 67 -7.60 -14.18 10.69
C MET A 67 -6.89 -15.33 9.98
N THR A 68 -6.36 -15.05 8.79
CA THR A 68 -5.45 -15.94 8.10
C THR A 68 -4.02 -15.56 8.46
N ALA A 69 -3.24 -16.54 8.93
CA ALA A 69 -1.79 -16.38 9.10
C ALA A 69 -1.06 -16.60 7.78
N TYR A 70 -0.10 -15.75 7.47
CA TYR A 70 0.72 -15.82 6.27
C TYR A 70 2.20 -15.62 6.61
N ALA A 71 2.99 -16.68 6.47
CA ALA A 71 4.45 -16.59 6.53
C ALA A 71 4.96 -15.85 5.28
N SER A 72 5.19 -14.55 5.43
CA SER A 72 5.64 -13.68 4.33
C SER A 72 7.14 -13.76 4.09
N SER A 73 7.89 -14.24 5.08
CA SER A 73 9.30 -14.60 4.99
C SER A 73 9.61 -15.66 6.04
N GLU A 74 10.86 -16.12 6.12
CA GLU A 74 11.32 -16.99 7.20
C GLU A 74 11.23 -16.33 8.59
N ARG A 75 11.19 -14.99 8.64
CA ARG A 75 11.26 -14.19 9.88
C ARG A 75 9.91 -13.61 10.32
N VAL A 76 8.98 -13.39 9.38
CA VAL A 76 7.76 -12.61 9.63
C VAL A 76 6.49 -13.37 9.24
N VAL A 77 5.60 -13.54 10.21
CA VAL A 77 4.22 -13.99 10.02
C VAL A 77 3.27 -12.81 10.11
N ARG A 78 2.43 -12.65 9.08
CA ARG A 78 1.41 -11.61 8.98
C ARG A 78 0.03 -12.20 9.24
N TYR A 79 -0.86 -11.43 9.85
CA TYR A 79 -2.24 -11.84 10.11
C TYR A 79 -3.19 -10.86 9.45
N PHE A 80 -4.09 -11.37 8.60
CA PHE A 80 -5.08 -10.56 7.90
C PHE A 80 -6.48 -11.13 8.07
N CYS A 81 -7.50 -10.28 8.02
CA CYS A 81 -8.89 -10.72 8.13
C CYS A 81 -9.27 -11.67 6.98
N SER A 82 -9.76 -12.87 7.29
CA SER A 82 -10.12 -13.87 6.28
C SER A 82 -11.33 -13.48 5.42
N ILE A 83 -12.09 -12.46 5.84
CA ILE A 83 -13.31 -11.96 5.18
C ILE A 83 -13.03 -10.77 4.28
N CYS A 84 -12.31 -9.74 4.76
CA CYS A 84 -12.09 -8.51 3.99
C CYS A 84 -10.64 -8.24 3.58
N GLY A 85 -9.70 -9.13 3.92
CA GLY A 85 -8.29 -9.04 3.48
C GLY A 85 -7.41 -8.06 4.26
N ALA A 86 -7.96 -7.25 5.17
CA ALA A 86 -7.18 -6.24 5.88
C ALA A 86 -6.11 -6.86 6.78
N HIS A 87 -4.85 -6.45 6.56
CA HIS A 87 -3.68 -6.85 7.37
C HIS A 87 -3.70 -6.15 8.72
N MET A 88 -3.63 -6.90 9.82
CA MET A 88 -3.88 -6.38 11.17
C MET A 88 -2.61 -6.37 12.01
N LEU A 89 -1.82 -7.44 11.93
CA LEU A 89 -0.64 -7.66 12.76
C LEU A 89 0.48 -8.32 11.96
N ASP A 90 1.70 -7.93 12.28
CA ASP A 90 2.90 -8.67 11.91
C ASP A 90 3.59 -9.17 13.19
N LYS A 91 4.19 -10.36 13.10
CA LYS A 91 4.89 -11.02 14.19
C LYS A 91 6.25 -11.53 13.69
N SER A 92 7.32 -11.10 14.36
CA SER A 92 8.70 -11.55 14.12
C SER A 92 9.39 -11.95 15.43
N ARG A 93 10.44 -12.77 15.36
CA ARG A 93 11.26 -13.04 16.56
C ARG A 93 12.12 -11.82 16.87
N ALA A 94 12.31 -11.54 18.16
CA ALA A 94 13.20 -10.46 18.59
C ALA A 94 14.65 -10.69 18.11
N SER A 95 15.09 -11.96 18.11
CA SER A 95 16.40 -12.37 17.56
C SER A 95 16.63 -12.03 16.08
N ASP A 96 15.55 -11.81 15.33
CA ASP A 96 15.61 -11.59 13.88
C ASP A 96 15.71 -10.08 13.53
N VAL A 97 15.68 -9.20 14.54
CA VAL A 97 15.77 -7.74 14.40
C VAL A 97 17.10 -7.26 14.98
N GLU A 98 17.96 -6.71 14.12
CA GLU A 98 19.27 -6.21 14.54
C GLU A 98 19.13 -5.00 15.47
N GLY A 99 19.86 -5.01 16.60
CA GLY A 99 19.88 -3.89 17.56
C GLY A 99 18.95 -4.03 18.77
N GLU A 100 18.03 -5.00 18.78
CA GLU A 100 17.16 -5.30 19.93
C GLU A 100 17.65 -6.49 20.79
N GLY A 101 18.98 -6.68 20.89
CA GLY A 101 19.60 -7.65 21.79
C GLY A 101 19.25 -9.13 21.50
N GLU A 102 19.99 -10.04 22.11
CA GLU A 102 19.71 -11.49 22.08
C GLU A 102 18.48 -11.83 22.97
N GLY A 103 17.34 -11.17 22.71
CA GLY A 103 16.14 -11.32 23.52
C GLY A 103 15.34 -12.58 23.16
N GLU A 104 14.97 -13.37 24.17
CA GLU A 104 13.91 -14.37 24.04
C GLU A 104 12.56 -13.64 23.90
N GLY A 105 11.90 -13.71 22.75
CA GLY A 105 10.60 -13.06 22.59
C GLY A 105 10.10 -12.88 21.16
N TRP A 106 8.92 -12.27 21.06
CA TRP A 106 8.28 -11.91 19.80
C TRP A 106 8.02 -10.41 19.76
N ILE A 107 8.37 -9.78 18.64
CA ILE A 107 7.98 -8.41 18.33
C ILE A 107 6.65 -8.46 17.59
N TRP A 108 5.72 -7.62 18.04
CA TRP A 108 4.40 -7.46 17.43
C TRP A 108 4.29 -6.06 16.87
N ASN A 109 3.89 -5.96 15.61
CA ASN A 109 3.58 -4.69 14.97
C ASN A 109 2.10 -4.66 14.59
N VAL A 110 1.43 -3.56 14.89
CA VAL A 110 0.05 -3.32 14.47
C VAL A 110 0.03 -2.42 13.24
N ALA A 111 -0.89 -2.70 12.31
CA ALA A 111 -1.23 -1.74 11.26
C ALA A 111 -1.96 -0.54 11.88
N THR A 112 -1.22 0.55 12.08
CA THR A 112 -1.67 1.73 12.85
C THR A 112 -2.94 2.34 12.29
N SER A 113 -3.12 2.23 10.98
CA SER A 113 -4.28 2.76 10.26
C SER A 113 -5.60 2.08 10.61
N LEU A 114 -5.57 0.91 11.26
CA LEU A 114 -6.75 0.19 11.74
C LEU A 114 -7.10 0.50 13.20
N VAL A 115 -6.20 1.16 13.92
CA VAL A 115 -6.37 1.48 15.34
C VAL A 115 -7.29 2.70 15.46
N ASP A 116 -8.28 2.61 16.33
CA ASP A 116 -9.14 3.73 16.70
C ASP A 116 -8.38 4.64 17.68
N ALA A 117 -7.54 5.50 17.10
CA ALA A 117 -6.70 6.44 17.81
C ALA A 117 -6.49 7.71 16.98
N GLU A 118 -6.43 8.84 17.68
CA GLU A 118 -6.06 10.12 17.10
C GLU A 118 -4.61 10.12 16.57
N GLU A 119 -4.34 10.96 15.57
CA GLU A 119 -3.02 11.06 14.93
C GLU A 119 -1.90 11.32 15.95
N GLY A 120 -2.18 12.05 17.03
CA GLY A 120 -1.21 12.41 18.06
C GLY A 120 -0.66 11.23 18.87
N VAL A 121 -1.29 10.04 18.78
CA VAL A 121 -0.76 8.81 19.39
C VAL A 121 0.47 8.30 18.64
N TRP A 122 0.63 8.66 17.36
CA TRP A 122 1.67 8.12 16.50
C TRP A 122 2.81 9.12 16.32
N GLN A 123 4.02 8.67 16.65
CA GLN A 123 5.24 9.37 16.32
C GLN A 123 5.75 8.87 14.98
N PHE A 124 5.38 9.54 13.89
CA PHE A 124 5.93 9.23 12.57
C PHE A 124 7.42 9.61 12.56
N THR A 125 8.30 8.62 12.47
CA THR A 125 9.74 8.85 12.58
C THR A 125 10.46 8.73 11.24
N GLN A 126 10.03 7.83 10.36
CA GLN A 126 10.85 7.44 9.21
C GLN A 126 10.14 6.68 8.09
N HIS A 127 10.74 6.75 6.90
CA HIS A 127 10.57 5.85 5.77
C HIS A 127 11.70 4.81 5.76
N ILE A 128 11.34 3.53 5.84
CA ILE A 128 12.29 2.41 5.79
C ILE A 128 12.14 1.59 4.51
N ASN A 129 13.22 0.93 4.10
CA ASN A 129 13.28 0.09 2.91
C ASN A 129 12.97 0.84 1.61
N VAL A 130 13.33 2.13 1.53
CA VAL A 130 13.03 2.97 0.37
C VAL A 130 13.79 2.50 -0.88
N GLY A 131 14.94 1.83 -0.70
CA GLY A 131 15.70 1.22 -1.79
C GLY A 131 14.87 0.25 -2.65
N SER A 132 13.88 -0.42 -2.05
CA SER A 132 12.97 -1.36 -2.74
C SER A 132 11.97 -0.71 -3.69
N THR A 133 11.98 0.63 -3.81
CA THR A 133 11.04 1.39 -4.64
C THR A 133 11.59 1.83 -5.98
N VAL A 134 12.93 1.88 -6.12
CA VAL A 134 13.68 2.46 -7.26
C VAL A 134 13.47 3.98 -7.43
N ASP A 135 12.24 4.46 -7.38
CA ASP A 135 11.87 5.85 -7.64
C ASP A 135 11.65 6.69 -6.36
N GLY A 136 11.76 6.08 -5.18
CA GLY A 136 11.50 6.69 -3.87
C GLY A 136 10.09 6.45 -3.32
N GLY A 137 9.20 5.87 -4.12
CA GLY A 137 7.83 5.53 -3.76
C GLY A 137 7.08 6.69 -3.12
N LEU A 138 6.40 6.42 -2.00
CA LEU A 138 5.66 7.42 -1.24
C LEU A 138 6.59 8.39 -0.48
N ALA A 139 7.84 8.03 -0.19
CA ALA A 139 8.77 8.90 0.54
C ALA A 139 9.04 10.22 -0.19
N THR A 140 9.02 10.19 -1.52
CA THR A 140 9.12 11.38 -2.37
C THR A 140 7.96 12.36 -2.17
N TRP A 141 6.76 11.86 -1.84
CA TRP A 141 5.55 12.67 -1.66
C TRP A 141 5.22 12.98 -0.20
N LEU A 142 5.84 12.31 0.75
CA LEU A 142 5.63 12.54 2.17
C LEU A 142 6.98 12.71 2.90
N PRO A 143 7.77 13.75 2.59
CA PRO A 143 9.06 13.97 3.24
C PRO A 143 8.93 14.50 4.69
N GLU A 144 7.79 15.10 5.03
CA GLU A 144 7.54 15.72 6.32
C GLU A 144 6.06 15.61 6.76
N ILE A 145 5.83 15.62 8.06
CA ILE A 145 4.51 15.65 8.70
C ILE A 145 4.54 16.72 9.79
N LYS A 146 3.61 17.68 9.78
CA LYS A 146 3.55 18.79 10.75
C LYS A 146 4.92 19.47 10.96
N SER A 147 5.63 19.72 9.85
CA SER A 147 6.99 20.30 9.82
C SER A 147 8.10 19.45 10.46
N SER A 148 7.80 18.21 10.86
CA SER A 148 8.80 17.23 11.28
C SER A 148 9.24 16.42 10.06
N LYS A 149 10.52 16.56 9.69
CA LYS A 149 11.13 15.79 8.60
C LYS A 149 11.22 14.31 8.99
N LEU A 150 10.82 13.43 8.08
CA LEU A 150 10.91 11.98 8.28
C LEU A 150 12.28 11.50 7.80
N ALA A 151 12.96 10.69 8.62
CA ALA A 151 14.22 10.10 8.21
C ALA A 151 13.98 9.09 7.07
N THR A 152 14.88 9.04 6.09
CA THR A 152 14.80 8.09 4.97
C THR A 152 15.95 7.10 5.03
N TRP A 153 15.62 5.81 4.95
CA TRP A 153 16.56 4.70 5.01
C TRP A 153 16.53 3.93 3.68
N ASN A 154 17.64 3.98 2.96
CA ASN A 154 17.75 3.51 1.57
C ASN A 154 17.96 1.99 1.45
N GLY A 155 17.99 1.25 2.57
CA GLY A 155 18.07 -0.21 2.56
C GLY A 155 16.92 -0.89 1.81
N ASN A 156 17.01 -2.21 1.68
CA ASN A 156 15.95 -3.06 1.14
C ASN A 156 15.77 -4.31 2.02
N GLU A 157 14.77 -5.14 1.72
CA GLU A 157 14.55 -6.39 2.46
C GLU A 157 15.80 -7.27 2.44
N GLY A 158 16.37 -7.49 3.62
CA GLY A 158 17.56 -8.34 3.78
C GLY A 158 18.90 -7.63 3.58
N ASN A 159 18.91 -6.34 3.22
CA ASN A 159 20.10 -5.49 3.23
C ASN A 159 19.73 -4.11 3.79
N GLU A 160 19.48 -4.08 5.10
CA GLU A 160 19.10 -2.88 5.83
C GLU A 160 20.32 -1.97 6.03
N THR A 161 20.14 -0.67 5.80
CA THR A 161 21.20 0.33 6.04
C THR A 161 21.28 0.65 7.53
N GLN A 162 22.50 0.71 8.09
CA GLN A 162 22.71 1.01 9.52
C GLN A 162 22.48 2.48 9.91
N HIS A 163 22.38 3.39 8.94
CA HIS A 163 22.15 4.82 9.17
C HIS A 163 21.19 5.43 8.13
N PRO A 164 20.43 6.48 8.50
CA PRO A 164 19.58 7.19 7.55
C PRO A 164 20.44 7.83 6.46
N SER A 165 19.99 7.75 5.22
CA SER A 165 20.79 8.11 4.05
C SER A 165 20.63 9.59 3.63
N GLY A 166 20.01 10.42 4.46
CA GLY A 166 19.63 11.78 4.11
C GLY A 166 18.35 11.82 3.27
N ASP A 167 18.23 12.81 2.38
CA ASP A 167 17.11 12.88 1.42
C ASP A 167 17.25 11.76 0.37
N TRP A 168 16.14 11.10 0.00
CA TRP A 168 16.16 10.12 -1.07
C TRP A 168 16.58 10.79 -2.39
N VAL A 169 17.63 10.27 -3.00
CA VAL A 169 18.05 10.63 -4.34
C VAL A 169 17.81 9.41 -5.22
N ALA A 170 16.88 9.54 -6.16
CA ALA A 170 16.65 8.47 -7.13
C ALA A 170 17.97 8.16 -7.86
N PRO A 171 18.30 6.87 -8.09
CA PRO A 171 19.41 6.52 -8.96
C PRO A 171 19.28 7.26 -10.29
N ALA A 172 20.39 7.72 -10.86
CA ALA A 172 20.37 8.38 -12.16
C ALA A 172 19.61 7.48 -13.14
N ARG A 173 18.51 7.99 -13.73
CA ARG A 173 17.77 7.26 -14.76
C ARG A 173 18.82 6.86 -15.80
N SER A 174 19.03 5.56 -15.98
CA SER A 174 19.78 5.11 -17.15
C SER A 174 19.00 5.68 -18.32
N SER A 175 19.61 6.58 -19.11
CA SER A 175 19.03 6.95 -20.39
C SER A 175 18.60 5.65 -21.05
N PRO A 176 17.39 5.55 -21.64
CA PRO A 176 17.07 4.39 -22.43
C PRO A 176 18.25 4.22 -23.38
N GLY A 177 18.98 3.10 -23.27
CA GLY A 177 19.98 2.78 -24.26
C GLY A 177 19.30 2.89 -25.63
N PRO A 178 20.01 3.27 -26.70
CA PRO A 178 19.39 3.29 -28.02
C PRO A 178 18.70 1.96 -28.18
N SER A 179 17.37 1.99 -28.25
CA SER A 179 16.57 0.82 -28.54
C SER A 179 17.19 0.27 -29.82
N SER A 180 17.93 -0.84 -29.69
CA SER A 180 18.38 -1.59 -30.85
C SER A 180 17.13 -1.73 -31.70
N GLY A 181 17.18 -1.22 -32.93
CA GLY A 181 16.06 -1.15 -33.85
C GLY A 181 15.62 -2.54 -34.29
N GLU A 182 15.16 -3.33 -33.33
CA GLU A 182 14.32 -4.49 -33.53
C GLU A 182 12.90 -3.99 -33.41
N ASP A 183 12.26 -3.94 -34.57
CA ASP A 183 10.83 -3.77 -34.76
C ASP A 183 10.11 -4.96 -34.11
N THR A 184 10.03 -4.97 -32.77
CA THR A 184 9.10 -5.87 -32.08
C THR A 184 7.79 -5.12 -31.94
N SER A 185 6.85 -5.51 -32.80
CA SER A 185 5.41 -5.27 -32.67
C SER A 185 4.80 -5.87 -31.36
N GLU A 186 5.60 -5.98 -30.30
CA GLU A 186 5.24 -6.61 -29.05
C GLU A 186 4.44 -5.63 -28.20
N VAL A 187 3.24 -6.05 -27.81
CA VAL A 187 2.34 -5.22 -27.02
C VAL A 187 2.97 -5.00 -25.65
N GLN A 188 3.43 -3.78 -25.39
CA GLN A 188 3.95 -3.42 -24.07
C GLN A 188 2.88 -3.65 -23.00
N THR A 189 3.23 -4.41 -21.96
CA THR A 189 2.35 -4.66 -20.81
C THR A 189 3.04 -4.36 -19.49
N LEU A 190 2.29 -3.81 -18.54
CA LEU A 190 2.69 -3.66 -17.16
C LEU A 190 2.21 -4.88 -16.37
N HIS A 191 3.14 -5.69 -15.87
CA HIS A 191 2.80 -6.84 -15.04
C HIS A 191 2.35 -6.39 -13.64
N ALA A 192 1.42 -7.12 -13.04
CA ALA A 192 0.94 -6.91 -11.69
C ALA A 192 0.78 -8.25 -10.97
N HIS A 193 1.26 -8.34 -9.73
CA HIS A 193 1.11 -9.56 -8.93
C HIS A 193 1.13 -9.31 -7.42
N CYS A 194 0.44 -10.19 -6.70
CA CYS A 194 0.51 -10.27 -5.25
C CYS A 194 1.79 -10.95 -4.77
N HIS A 195 2.11 -10.76 -3.49
CA HIS A 195 3.34 -11.30 -2.90
C HIS A 195 3.51 -12.82 -3.08
N CYS A 196 2.44 -13.61 -2.98
CA CYS A 196 2.54 -15.06 -3.12
C CYS A 196 2.39 -15.59 -4.56
N ASN A 197 2.31 -14.69 -5.55
CA ASN A 197 2.06 -15.01 -6.98
C ASN A 197 0.78 -15.80 -7.26
N GLY A 198 -0.14 -15.89 -6.29
CA GLY A 198 -1.44 -16.53 -6.49
C GLY A 198 -2.42 -15.68 -7.29
N ILE A 199 -2.04 -14.44 -7.59
CA ILE A 199 -2.72 -13.47 -8.43
C ILE A 199 -1.61 -12.84 -9.26
N SER A 200 -1.77 -12.91 -10.58
CA SER A 200 -0.90 -12.30 -11.58
C SER A 200 -1.76 -11.95 -12.79
N PHE A 201 -1.52 -10.77 -13.36
CA PHE A 201 -2.17 -10.27 -14.56
C PHE A 201 -1.30 -9.18 -15.20
N SER A 202 -1.61 -8.84 -16.44
CA SER A 202 -0.90 -7.81 -17.21
C SER A 202 -1.87 -6.74 -17.66
N ILE A 203 -1.45 -5.48 -17.55
CA ILE A 203 -2.21 -4.29 -17.96
C ILE A 203 -1.56 -3.73 -19.23
N GLN A 204 -2.33 -3.59 -20.30
CA GLN A 204 -1.87 -2.97 -21.54
C GLN A 204 -2.02 -1.45 -21.48
N ARG A 205 -1.25 -0.72 -22.30
CA ARG A 205 -1.48 0.72 -22.50
C ARG A 205 -2.85 0.98 -23.14
N PRO A 206 -3.42 2.19 -22.97
CA PRO A 206 -4.58 2.62 -23.73
C PRO A 206 -4.34 2.46 -25.24
N ARG A 207 -5.12 1.58 -25.89
CA ARG A 207 -5.00 1.30 -27.34
C ARG A 207 -5.53 2.45 -28.21
N SER A 208 -6.43 3.27 -27.68
CA SER A 208 -6.97 4.46 -28.34
C SER A 208 -7.59 5.40 -27.31
N THR A 209 -7.78 6.67 -27.66
CA THR A 209 -8.46 7.67 -26.80
C THR A 209 -9.91 7.32 -26.48
N ARG A 210 -10.55 6.45 -27.28
CA ARG A 210 -11.94 6.01 -27.08
C ARG A 210 -12.17 5.27 -25.78
N VAL A 211 -11.12 4.65 -25.21
CA VAL A 211 -11.24 3.96 -23.93
C VAL A 211 -11.69 4.90 -22.80
N PHE A 212 -11.44 6.20 -22.96
CA PHE A 212 -11.81 7.23 -21.98
C PHE A 212 -13.22 7.81 -22.19
N GLU A 213 -13.91 7.51 -23.30
CA GLU A 213 -15.23 8.11 -23.62
C GLU A 213 -16.30 7.78 -22.57
N ASN A 214 -16.21 6.60 -21.96
CA ASN A 214 -17.14 6.13 -20.93
C ASN A 214 -16.59 6.26 -19.51
N MET A 215 -15.43 6.93 -19.32
CA MET A 215 -14.80 7.07 -18.00
C MET A 215 -15.14 8.45 -17.40
N PRO A 216 -15.33 8.56 -16.07
CA PRO A 216 -15.54 9.85 -15.44
C PRO A 216 -14.38 10.81 -15.78
N SER A 217 -14.70 12.07 -16.07
CA SER A 217 -13.67 13.09 -16.36
C SER A 217 -12.66 13.24 -15.22
N SER A 218 -13.10 13.03 -13.97
CA SER A 218 -12.24 13.05 -12.78
C SER A 218 -11.26 11.88 -12.65
N LEU A 219 -11.38 10.86 -13.51
CA LEU A 219 -10.53 9.66 -13.59
C LEU A 219 -9.94 9.47 -15.00
N THR A 220 -9.90 10.55 -15.78
CA THR A 220 -9.40 10.54 -17.15
C THR A 220 -8.07 11.31 -17.19
N PRO A 221 -6.97 10.70 -17.67
CA PRO A 221 -5.67 11.36 -17.74
C PRO A 221 -5.62 12.39 -18.88
N ASN A 222 -4.76 13.39 -18.76
CA ASN A 222 -4.46 14.33 -19.83
C ASN A 222 -3.64 13.64 -20.92
N ASP A 223 -2.59 12.93 -20.54
CA ASP A 223 -1.81 12.04 -21.41
C ASP A 223 -2.60 10.75 -21.67
N LYS A 224 -3.16 10.65 -22.87
CA LYS A 224 -4.00 9.52 -23.29
C LYS A 224 -3.20 8.24 -23.56
N THR A 225 -1.88 8.25 -23.38
CA THR A 225 -1.02 7.05 -23.46
C THR A 225 -0.81 6.37 -22.10
N LYS A 226 -1.31 6.99 -21.03
CA LYS A 226 -1.22 6.52 -19.64
C LYS A 226 -2.60 6.21 -19.06
N TRP A 227 -2.62 5.47 -17.96
CA TRP A 227 -3.80 5.32 -17.11
C TRP A 227 -3.82 6.38 -16.02
N TYR A 228 -5.00 6.74 -15.53
CA TYR A 228 -5.10 7.64 -14.39
C TYR A 228 -4.68 6.91 -13.10
N ALA A 229 -4.09 7.63 -12.16
CA ALA A 229 -3.81 7.13 -10.82
C ALA A 229 -4.08 8.20 -9.76
N SER A 230 -4.44 7.78 -8.55
CA SER A 230 -4.67 8.72 -7.45
C SER A 230 -4.47 8.10 -6.07
N ASN A 231 -4.10 8.95 -5.12
CA ASN A 231 -4.08 8.62 -3.70
C ASN A 231 -5.48 8.86 -3.09
N CYS A 232 -5.97 7.91 -2.32
CA CYS A 232 -7.22 7.95 -1.58
C CYS A 232 -6.94 7.80 -0.08
N VAL A 233 -7.59 8.64 0.72
CA VAL A 233 -7.42 8.70 2.17
C VAL A 233 -8.73 8.42 2.91
N CYS A 234 -9.72 7.83 2.22
CA CYS A 234 -11.02 7.55 2.80
C CYS A 234 -10.96 6.46 3.87
N THR A 235 -11.91 6.49 4.81
CA THR A 235 -11.96 5.51 5.89
C THR A 235 -12.11 4.07 5.37
N SER A 236 -12.85 3.86 4.28
CA SER A 236 -13.03 2.51 3.71
C SER A 236 -11.73 1.95 3.11
N CYS A 237 -10.98 2.75 2.35
CA CYS A 237 -9.68 2.35 1.81
C CYS A 237 -8.66 2.14 2.93
N ARG A 238 -8.67 3.01 3.95
CA ARG A 238 -7.85 2.87 5.15
C ARG A 238 -8.07 1.54 5.85
N LEU A 239 -9.34 1.19 6.12
CA LEU A 239 -9.70 -0.02 6.86
C LEU A 239 -9.57 -1.32 6.04
N CYS A 240 -9.60 -1.23 4.71
CA CYS A 240 -9.42 -2.39 3.82
C CYS A 240 -7.95 -2.75 3.61
N SER A 241 -7.10 -1.73 3.47
CA SER A 241 -5.68 -1.89 3.14
C SER A 241 -4.74 -1.79 4.33
N SER A 242 -5.28 -1.30 5.45
CA SER A 242 -4.51 -1.06 6.66
C SER A 242 -3.41 -0.01 6.48
N SER A 243 -3.61 0.92 5.54
CA SER A 243 -2.74 2.07 5.29
C SER A 243 -3.58 3.33 5.11
N ALA A 244 -3.17 4.43 5.75
CA ALA A 244 -3.87 5.72 5.68
C ALA A 244 -3.82 6.36 4.29
N ILE A 245 -2.89 5.94 3.44
CA ILE A 245 -2.74 6.42 2.07
C ILE A 245 -2.81 5.22 1.14
N PHE A 246 -3.88 5.14 0.36
CA PHE A 246 -4.07 4.05 -0.60
C PHE A 246 -3.98 4.54 -2.04
N SER A 247 -3.16 3.89 -2.84
CA SER A 247 -2.92 4.28 -4.23
C SER A 247 -3.65 3.35 -5.22
N TRP A 248 -4.52 3.94 -6.04
CA TRP A 248 -5.27 3.26 -7.09
C TRP A 248 -4.81 3.70 -8.48
N ALA A 249 -4.72 2.76 -9.42
CA ALA A 249 -4.69 2.99 -10.86
C ALA A 249 -6.04 2.61 -11.47
N PHE A 250 -6.45 3.25 -12.57
CA PHE A 250 -7.81 3.11 -13.13
C PHE A 250 -7.82 2.60 -14.59
N PRO A 251 -7.32 1.37 -14.87
CA PRO A 251 -7.41 0.77 -16.20
C PRO A 251 -8.83 0.31 -16.57
N SER A 252 -9.08 0.21 -17.87
CA SER A 252 -10.23 -0.53 -18.41
C SER A 252 -10.01 -2.04 -18.27
N ILE A 253 -11.08 -2.79 -17.99
CA ILE A 253 -11.01 -4.25 -17.86
C ILE A 253 -10.59 -4.94 -19.18
N ASP A 254 -10.90 -4.35 -20.33
CA ASP A 254 -10.57 -4.87 -21.67
C ASP A 254 -9.08 -4.72 -22.03
N HIS A 255 -8.31 -4.07 -21.14
CA HIS A 255 -6.87 -3.91 -21.21
C HIS A 255 -6.13 -4.78 -20.19
N ILE A 256 -6.86 -5.64 -19.47
CA ILE A 256 -6.27 -6.56 -18.50
C ILE A 256 -6.38 -8.00 -19.01
N THR A 257 -5.24 -8.68 -19.04
CA THR A 257 -5.14 -10.10 -19.42
C THR A 257 -4.55 -10.89 -18.26
N LEU A 258 -5.13 -12.05 -17.96
CA LEU A 258 -4.63 -12.97 -16.93
C LEU A 258 -3.41 -13.76 -17.43
N SER A 259 -2.67 -14.38 -16.51
CA SER A 259 -1.43 -15.12 -16.86
C SER A 259 -1.66 -16.30 -17.81
N ASP A 260 -2.88 -16.83 -17.90
CA ASP A 260 -3.27 -17.89 -18.84
C ASP A 260 -3.75 -17.35 -20.21
N GLY A 261 -3.66 -16.03 -20.42
CA GLY A 261 -4.09 -15.36 -21.64
C GLY A 261 -5.58 -15.02 -21.67
N SER A 262 -6.37 -15.42 -20.67
CA SER A 262 -7.79 -15.10 -20.62
C SER A 262 -8.05 -13.63 -20.26
N ALA A 263 -9.21 -13.11 -20.66
CA ALA A 263 -9.65 -11.77 -20.32
C ALA A 263 -9.97 -11.65 -18.82
N TYR A 264 -9.90 -10.44 -18.27
CA TYR A 264 -10.33 -10.18 -16.91
C TYR A 264 -11.81 -10.57 -16.73
N PRO A 265 -12.14 -11.49 -15.81
CA PRO A 265 -13.48 -12.06 -15.74
C PRO A 265 -14.47 -11.06 -15.14
N PRO A 266 -15.71 -10.96 -15.65
CA PRO A 266 -16.76 -10.10 -15.08
C PRO A 266 -17.10 -10.42 -13.62
N THR A 267 -16.76 -11.63 -13.15
CA THR A 267 -16.93 -12.04 -11.76
C THR A 267 -15.91 -11.41 -10.81
N HIS A 268 -14.85 -10.81 -11.35
CA HIS A 268 -13.64 -10.35 -10.67
C HIS A 268 -12.87 -11.46 -9.92
N VAL A 269 -13.13 -12.74 -10.22
CA VAL A 269 -12.51 -13.88 -9.51
C VAL A 269 -11.59 -14.66 -10.44
N PHE A 270 -10.32 -14.72 -10.07
CA PHE A 270 -9.29 -15.54 -10.72
C PHE A 270 -8.16 -15.86 -9.73
N GLY A 271 -7.38 -16.90 -10.02
CA GLY A 271 -6.30 -17.35 -9.15
C GLY A 271 -6.76 -17.59 -7.71
N THR A 272 -6.13 -16.91 -6.76
CA THR A 272 -6.43 -17.02 -5.32
C THR A 272 -7.35 -15.90 -4.79
N ILE A 273 -8.04 -15.17 -5.67
CA ILE A 273 -8.93 -14.06 -5.27
C ILE A 273 -10.05 -14.52 -4.35
N LYS A 274 -10.29 -13.72 -3.30
CA LYS A 274 -11.54 -13.66 -2.54
C LYS A 274 -12.21 -12.29 -2.73
N LYS A 275 -13.54 -12.27 -2.59
CA LYS A 275 -14.36 -11.05 -2.71
C LYS A 275 -14.92 -10.64 -1.35
N TYR A 276 -15.02 -9.33 -1.17
CA TYR A 276 -15.74 -8.70 -0.08
C TYR A 276 -16.64 -7.59 -0.63
N CYS A 277 -17.95 -7.73 -0.44
CA CYS A 277 -18.91 -6.69 -0.82
C CYS A 277 -19.02 -5.68 0.33
N SER A 278 -18.29 -4.57 0.24
CA SER A 278 -18.26 -3.58 1.33
C SER A 278 -19.53 -2.74 1.45
N SER A 279 -20.31 -2.65 0.37
CA SER A 279 -21.62 -2.00 0.29
C SER A 279 -22.36 -2.52 -0.96
N PRO A 280 -23.68 -2.25 -1.10
CA PRO A 280 -24.41 -2.60 -2.33
C PRO A 280 -23.71 -2.04 -3.58
N GLY A 281 -23.56 -2.89 -4.60
CA GLY A 281 -22.92 -2.53 -5.87
C GLY A 281 -21.41 -2.25 -5.80
N VAL A 282 -20.74 -2.60 -4.69
CA VAL A 282 -19.29 -2.43 -4.53
C VAL A 282 -18.63 -3.77 -4.23
N THR A 283 -17.62 -4.11 -5.02
CA THR A 283 -16.81 -5.32 -4.84
C THR A 283 -15.36 -4.95 -4.59
N ARG A 284 -14.80 -5.41 -3.48
CA ARG A 284 -13.37 -5.37 -3.18
C ARG A 284 -12.79 -6.77 -3.31
N THR A 285 -11.62 -6.91 -3.91
CA THR A 285 -10.92 -8.18 -4.07
C THR A 285 -9.59 -8.17 -3.34
N PHE A 286 -9.23 -9.34 -2.81
CA PHE A 286 -7.94 -9.56 -2.15
C PHE A 286 -7.45 -10.99 -2.39
N CYS A 287 -6.15 -11.22 -2.22
CA CYS A 287 -5.57 -12.56 -2.26
C CYS A 287 -5.98 -13.35 -1.01
N GLY A 288 -6.67 -14.47 -1.19
CA GLY A 288 -7.04 -15.37 -0.09
C GLY A 288 -5.86 -16.07 0.59
N LYS A 289 -4.67 -16.06 -0.02
CA LYS A 289 -3.44 -16.67 0.51
C LYS A 289 -2.55 -15.67 1.26
N CYS A 290 -2.24 -14.53 0.65
CA CYS A 290 -1.31 -13.55 1.25
C CYS A 290 -1.98 -12.24 1.72
N GLY A 291 -3.30 -12.08 1.58
CA GLY A 291 -4.05 -10.91 2.02
C GLY A 291 -3.95 -9.66 1.13
N ALA A 292 -3.11 -9.70 0.09
CA ALA A 292 -2.92 -8.61 -0.88
C ALA A 292 -4.24 -7.97 -1.34
N VAL A 293 -4.43 -6.67 -1.09
CA VAL A 293 -5.50 -5.90 -1.72
C VAL A 293 -5.23 -5.83 -3.22
N VAL A 294 -6.23 -6.14 -4.04
CA VAL A 294 -6.05 -6.32 -5.50
C VAL A 294 -6.81 -5.28 -6.29
N ALA A 295 -8.13 -5.23 -6.09
CA ALA A 295 -8.96 -4.35 -6.88
C ALA A 295 -10.21 -3.88 -6.13
N TYR A 296 -10.74 -2.75 -6.61
CA TYR A 296 -12.06 -2.25 -6.29
C TYR A 296 -12.86 -2.11 -7.59
N ALA A 297 -14.11 -2.55 -7.58
CA ALA A 297 -15.06 -2.38 -8.67
C ALA A 297 -16.40 -1.88 -8.12
N CYS A 298 -17.13 -1.10 -8.93
CA CYS A 298 -18.50 -0.71 -8.62
C CYS A 298 -19.41 -0.80 -9.85
N ASP A 299 -20.68 -1.10 -9.61
CA ASP A 299 -21.69 -1.33 -10.67
C ASP A 299 -21.92 -0.08 -11.54
N GLU A 300 -21.61 1.11 -11.01
CA GLU A 300 -21.68 2.39 -11.74
C GLU A 300 -20.58 2.53 -12.82
N ARG A 301 -19.51 1.74 -12.74
CA ARG A 301 -18.35 1.78 -13.67
C ARG A 301 -17.97 0.37 -14.14
N PRO A 302 -18.86 -0.38 -14.82
CA PRO A 302 -18.66 -1.81 -15.08
C PRO A 302 -17.49 -2.13 -16.04
N GLY A 303 -17.05 -1.17 -16.86
CA GLY A 303 -15.91 -1.33 -17.77
C GLY A 303 -14.54 -0.98 -17.17
N MET A 304 -14.49 -0.57 -15.90
CA MET A 304 -13.28 -0.13 -15.23
C MET A 304 -13.09 -0.90 -13.93
N VAL A 305 -11.83 -1.10 -13.54
CA VAL A 305 -11.48 -1.59 -12.21
C VAL A 305 -10.38 -0.71 -11.64
N ASP A 306 -10.47 -0.40 -10.34
CA ASP A 306 -9.43 0.32 -9.63
C ASP A 306 -8.41 -0.73 -9.16
N VAL A 307 -7.19 -0.70 -9.71
CA VAL A 307 -6.12 -1.66 -9.42
C VAL A 307 -5.19 -1.10 -8.35
N ALA A 308 -4.89 -1.93 -7.35
CA ALA A 308 -3.97 -1.61 -6.26
C ALA A 308 -2.54 -1.41 -6.80
N VAL A 309 -2.01 -0.18 -6.68
CA VAL A 309 -0.69 0.19 -7.26
C VAL A 309 0.45 -0.61 -6.64
N GLY A 310 0.31 -1.05 -5.39
CA GLY A 310 1.35 -1.86 -4.73
C GLY A 310 1.64 -3.20 -5.40
N LEU A 311 0.80 -3.64 -6.34
CA LEU A 311 0.99 -4.87 -7.13
C LEU A 311 1.82 -4.69 -8.40
N LEU A 312 1.99 -3.46 -8.89
CA LEU A 312 2.55 -3.18 -10.21
C LEU A 312 4.07 -3.39 -10.23
N ASP A 313 4.57 -3.99 -11.31
CA ASP A 313 5.99 -4.21 -11.61
C ASP A 313 6.42 -3.30 -12.76
N ALA A 314 6.66 -2.04 -12.44
CA ALA A 314 7.27 -1.11 -13.37
C ALA A 314 8.79 -1.06 -13.12
N GLU A 315 9.57 -1.17 -14.20
CA GLU A 315 11.04 -1.11 -14.13
C GLU A 315 11.53 0.25 -13.63
N GLU A 316 10.80 1.33 -13.96
CA GLU A 316 11.12 2.68 -13.51
C GLU A 316 10.86 2.93 -12.02
N GLY A 317 10.15 2.02 -11.35
CA GLY A 317 9.82 2.12 -9.93
C GLY A 317 8.33 2.03 -9.63
N VAL A 318 8.02 2.03 -8.33
CA VAL A 318 6.70 1.62 -7.81
C VAL A 318 5.58 2.62 -8.08
N ARG A 319 5.90 3.86 -8.45
CA ARG A 319 4.92 4.85 -8.91
C ARG A 319 4.56 4.65 -10.38
N ALA A 320 5.31 3.84 -11.13
CA ALA A 320 5.03 3.51 -12.53
C ALA A 320 4.71 4.74 -13.40
N GLU A 321 5.50 5.82 -13.25
CA GLU A 321 5.22 7.13 -13.87
C GLU A 321 5.19 7.09 -15.42
N GLY A 322 5.81 6.07 -16.03
CA GLY A 322 5.71 5.83 -17.47
C GLY A 322 4.36 5.24 -17.91
N TRP A 323 3.61 4.66 -16.96
CA TRP A 323 2.31 4.02 -17.19
C TRP A 323 1.15 4.81 -16.60
N LEU A 324 1.41 5.57 -15.54
CA LEU A 324 0.40 6.24 -14.72
C LEU A 324 0.56 7.76 -14.75
N GLU A 325 -0.53 8.47 -14.99
CA GLU A 325 -0.65 9.90 -14.72
C GLU A 325 -1.28 10.10 -13.34
N TRP A 326 -0.53 10.67 -12.42
CA TRP A 326 -0.93 10.82 -11.02
C TRP A 326 -1.71 12.10 -10.78
N ARG A 327 -2.83 12.00 -10.06
CA ARG A 327 -3.52 13.17 -9.52
C ARG A 327 -2.72 13.77 -8.36
N VAL A 328 -2.13 14.94 -8.59
CA VAL A 328 -1.32 15.67 -7.59
C VAL A 328 -2.08 16.77 -6.84
N GLY A 329 -3.18 17.28 -7.40
CA GLY A 329 -3.90 18.43 -6.84
C GLY A 329 -4.76 18.14 -5.61
N ARG A 330 -5.16 16.87 -5.40
CA ARG A 330 -5.96 16.43 -4.25
C ARG A 330 -5.93 14.90 -4.08
N CYS A 331 -6.13 14.46 -2.85
CA CYS A 331 -6.45 13.06 -2.55
C CYS A 331 -7.95 12.80 -2.76
N GLY A 332 -8.33 11.53 -2.87
CA GLY A 332 -9.74 11.12 -2.89
C GLY A 332 -10.32 11.06 -1.47
N PHE A 333 -11.48 11.68 -1.27
CA PHE A 333 -12.22 11.75 0.01
C PHE A 333 -11.36 12.30 1.16
N GLU A 334 -10.86 13.52 1.01
CA GLU A 334 -10.00 14.16 2.02
C GLU A 334 -10.73 14.40 3.34
N GLU A 335 -12.04 14.64 3.27
CA GLU A 335 -12.96 14.83 4.39
C GLU A 335 -13.05 13.63 5.34
N ASP A 336 -12.72 12.43 4.86
CA ASP A 336 -12.75 11.18 5.64
C ASP A 336 -11.42 10.91 6.37
N CYS A 337 -10.38 11.70 6.10
CA CYS A 337 -9.04 11.45 6.61
C CYS A 337 -8.92 11.89 8.08
N GLY A 338 -8.69 10.92 8.98
CA GLY A 338 -8.50 11.20 10.40
C GLY A 338 -7.11 11.71 10.79
N TRP A 339 -6.15 11.77 9.85
CA TRP A 339 -4.75 12.14 10.09
C TRP A 339 -4.38 13.39 9.27
N GLU A 340 -4.74 14.55 9.81
CA GLU A 340 -4.59 15.85 9.12
C GLU A 340 -3.12 16.19 8.82
N GLY A 341 -2.19 15.83 9.71
CA GLY A 341 -0.76 16.04 9.50
C GLY A 341 -0.22 15.23 8.33
N VAL A 342 -0.57 13.94 8.27
CA VAL A 342 -0.22 13.04 7.16
C VAL A 342 -0.81 13.54 5.85
N LEU A 343 -2.09 13.92 5.85
CA LEU A 343 -2.75 14.46 4.65
C LEU A 343 -2.08 15.77 4.18
N GLY A 344 -1.82 16.69 5.10
CA GLY A 344 -1.15 17.96 4.82
C GLY A 344 0.24 17.75 4.22
N GLY A 345 1.06 16.91 4.85
CA GLY A 345 2.38 16.53 4.38
C GLY A 345 2.34 15.93 2.97
N LEU A 346 1.44 14.98 2.74
CA LEU A 346 1.27 14.31 1.44
C LEU A 346 0.93 15.30 0.33
N LYS A 347 -0.03 16.20 0.58
CA LYS A 347 -0.48 17.19 -0.41
C LYS A 347 0.63 18.19 -0.75
N MET A 348 1.38 18.64 0.24
CA MET A 348 2.52 19.53 0.00
C MET A 348 3.61 18.82 -0.78
N GLY A 349 3.97 17.59 -0.41
CA GLY A 349 5.01 16.84 -1.10
C GLY A 349 4.65 16.45 -2.53
N MET A 350 3.40 16.02 -2.80
CA MET A 350 2.92 15.77 -4.17
C MET A 350 2.95 17.04 -5.04
N ARG A 351 2.54 18.19 -4.50
CA ARG A 351 2.60 19.47 -5.24
C ARG A 351 4.03 19.86 -5.56
N GLY A 352 4.91 19.81 -4.56
CA GLY A 352 6.32 20.13 -4.76
C GLY A 352 7.01 19.17 -5.73
N TRP A 353 6.62 17.89 -5.74
CA TRP A 353 7.06 16.91 -6.73
C TRP A 353 6.60 17.29 -8.15
N ALA A 354 5.31 17.59 -8.34
CA ALA A 354 4.77 17.96 -9.65
C ALA A 354 5.43 19.21 -10.24
N GLU A 355 5.70 20.22 -9.40
CA GLU A 355 6.38 21.45 -9.81
C GLU A 355 7.83 21.23 -10.27
N ARG A 356 8.52 20.23 -9.70
CA ARG A 356 9.91 19.88 -10.07
C ARG A 356 9.99 18.98 -11.29
N ASP A 357 9.12 17.99 -11.37
CA ASP A 357 9.24 16.89 -12.33
C ASP A 357 8.24 16.99 -13.51
N GLY A 358 7.47 18.10 -13.58
CA GLY A 358 6.54 18.38 -14.68
C GLY A 358 5.28 17.51 -14.67
N GLY A 359 4.80 17.18 -13.46
CA GLY A 359 3.66 16.29 -13.22
C GLY A 359 2.30 16.82 -13.64
#